data_AF-A0A382PKG9-F1
#
_entry.id   AF-A0A382PKG9-F1
#
_cell.length_a   1.000
_cell.length_b   1.000
_cell.length_c   1.000
_cell.angle_alpha   90.00
_cell.angle_beta   90.00
_cell.angle_gamma   90.00
#
_symmetry.space_group_name_H-M   'P 1'
#
loop_
_entity.id
_entity.type
_entity.pdbx_description
1 polymer ?
#
loop_
_entity_poly.entity_id
_entity_poly.type
_entity_poly.pdbx_seq_one_letter_code
_entity_poly.pdbx_strand_id
1 'polypeptide(L)'
;MIVVNEASQHQFLDQEIFRVLRPYGGVMVTLNQQERGETLCRGEIEGSGDWTHLYADASNTSCSNDQLENPTKLQWFGKPGPRKIVNRHSRPMSPLVKGGRVFVPADNRVIAADAYNGTVLWELEVPNSRRIGALKDSGQMVLSSEFLYIASRDQCQVVEVESGNISVNMSAPQLVAGETREWGYISVVGDQIFGSGKKLGASFYKIGRFNCDQLEGDYREMITSDYLFSKDRHTGRDLWTYNNDSVIFHNTIAVGDGRAYLIESQNPEALVNADGRMRIDLFCGQDTYLVALDQKTGAQIWREPFVFPFEHIMFLSYAQGIVLVTGTYNVEEKVFYHLYAF
;
A
#
# COMPACT_ATOMS: atom_id res chain seq x y z
N MET A 1 -26.19 4.34 -1.51
CA MET A 1 -27.51 4.99 -1.58
C MET A 1 -28.32 4.57 -0.37
N ILE A 2 -28.98 5.50 0.30
CA ILE A 2 -29.92 5.24 1.39
C ILE A 2 -31.31 5.66 0.90
N VAL A 3 -32.29 4.78 1.00
CA VAL A 3 -33.69 5.08 0.63
C VAL A 3 -34.50 5.18 1.92
N VAL A 4 -35.15 6.32 2.14
CA VAL A 4 -35.99 6.60 3.31
C VAL A 4 -37.43 6.66 2.84
N ASN A 5 -38.26 5.74 3.31
CA ASN A 5 -39.71 5.77 3.08
C ASN A 5 -40.44 6.45 4.24
N GLU A 6 -41.71 6.82 4.06
CA GLU A 6 -42.54 7.47 5.09
C GLU A 6 -42.59 6.70 6.42
N ALA A 7 -42.61 5.36 6.37
CA ALA A 7 -42.60 4.54 7.58
C ALA A 7 -41.28 4.67 8.39
N SER A 8 -40.19 5.02 7.70
CA SER A 8 -38.84 5.18 8.28
C SER A 8 -38.52 6.63 8.66
N GLN A 9 -39.19 7.62 8.06
CA GLN A 9 -38.97 9.05 8.35
C GLN A 9 -39.17 9.39 9.83
N HIS A 10 -40.08 8.70 10.51
CA HIS A 10 -40.31 8.91 11.94
C HIS A 10 -39.40 8.06 12.85
N GLN A 11 -38.62 7.12 12.29
CA GLN A 11 -37.76 6.22 13.07
C GLN A 11 -36.35 6.75 13.29
N PHE A 12 -35.84 7.58 12.37
CA PHE A 12 -34.48 8.11 12.43
C PHE A 12 -34.49 9.61 12.18
N LEU A 13 -33.69 10.35 12.95
CA LEU A 13 -33.46 11.77 12.71
C LEU A 13 -32.68 11.94 11.40
N ASP A 14 -33.02 12.95 10.60
CA ASP A 14 -32.29 13.29 9.36
C ASP A 14 -30.79 13.46 9.58
N GLN A 15 -30.40 13.97 10.76
CA GLN A 15 -29.00 14.09 11.17
C GLN A 15 -28.29 12.74 11.29
N GLU A 16 -28.97 11.70 11.77
CA GLU A 16 -28.40 10.36 11.87
C GLU A 16 -28.30 9.69 10.50
N ILE A 17 -29.28 9.90 9.62
CA ILE A 17 -29.23 9.43 8.23
C ILE A 17 -28.07 10.12 7.49
N PHE A 18 -27.95 11.45 7.62
CA PHE A 18 -26.86 12.21 7.04
C PHE A 18 -25.49 11.79 7.59
N ARG A 19 -25.40 11.49 8.89
CA ARG A 19 -24.17 11.02 9.54
C ARG A 19 -23.65 9.74 8.91
N VAL A 20 -24.52 8.77 8.62
CA VAL A 20 -24.14 7.45 8.05
C VAL A 20 -24.11 7.43 6.52
N LEU A 21 -24.61 8.48 5.87
CA LEU A 21 -24.51 8.66 4.44
C LEU A 21 -23.04 8.89 4.05
N ARG A 22 -22.51 8.10 3.11
CA ARG A 22 -21.15 8.28 2.62
C ARG A 22 -20.92 9.70 2.10
N PRO A 23 -19.88 10.42 2.54
CA PRO A 23 -19.38 11.57 1.80
C PRO A 23 -18.90 11.16 0.40
N TYR A 24 -18.56 12.13 -0.44
CA TYR A 24 -18.13 11.87 -1.81
C TYR A 24 -19.21 11.16 -2.64
N GLY A 25 -20.41 11.75 -2.68
CA GLY A 25 -21.45 11.32 -3.60
C GLY A 25 -22.42 10.28 -3.04
N GLY A 26 -22.45 10.05 -1.72
CA GLY A 26 -23.51 9.24 -1.13
C GLY A 26 -24.86 9.91 -1.32
N VAL A 27 -25.82 9.16 -1.85
CA VAL A 27 -27.16 9.64 -2.17
C VAL A 27 -28.19 9.15 -1.16
N MET A 28 -28.98 10.08 -0.61
CA MET A 28 -30.22 9.80 0.11
C MET A 28 -31.41 10.13 -0.79
N VAL A 29 -32.37 9.21 -0.88
CA VAL A 29 -33.62 9.41 -1.61
C VAL A 29 -34.78 9.28 -0.63
N THR A 30 -35.60 10.31 -0.52
CA THR A 30 -36.81 10.34 0.31
C THR A 30 -38.03 10.05 -0.56
N LEU A 31 -38.85 9.05 -0.21
CA LEU A 31 -40.05 8.70 -0.97
C LEU A 31 -41.31 9.22 -0.23
N ASN A 32 -42.04 10.14 -0.86
CA ASN A 32 -43.33 10.65 -0.37
C ASN A 32 -44.48 10.16 -1.26
N GLN A 33 -45.69 9.96 -0.72
CA GLN A 33 -46.88 9.47 -1.44
C GLN A 33 -47.33 10.30 -2.67
N GLN A 34 -46.76 11.49 -2.92
CA GLN A 34 -47.18 12.42 -3.99
C GLN A 34 -46.12 12.67 -5.09
N GLU A 35 -45.38 11.64 -5.48
CA GLU A 35 -44.70 11.53 -6.79
C GLU A 35 -43.46 12.41 -7.10
N ARG A 36 -42.79 13.01 -6.10
CA ARG A 36 -41.39 13.44 -6.30
C ARG A 36 -40.55 13.18 -5.07
N GLY A 37 -39.59 12.27 -5.20
CA GLY A 37 -38.62 12.03 -4.15
C GLY A 37 -37.56 13.13 -4.12
N GLU A 38 -37.24 13.61 -2.93
CA GLU A 38 -36.11 14.52 -2.74
C GLU A 38 -34.81 13.71 -2.72
N THR A 39 -33.80 14.22 -3.42
CA THR A 39 -32.48 13.59 -3.49
C THR A 39 -31.46 14.50 -2.85
N LEU A 40 -30.79 14.02 -1.80
CA LEU A 40 -29.66 14.69 -1.18
C LEU A 40 -28.38 13.95 -1.51
N CYS A 41 -27.36 14.69 -1.93
CA CYS A 41 -26.01 14.17 -2.18
C CYS A 41 -25.05 14.75 -1.15
N ARG A 42 -24.33 13.89 -0.40
CA ARG A 42 -23.34 14.36 0.57
C ARG A 42 -22.02 14.66 -0.15
N GLY A 43 -21.56 15.91 0.00
CA GLY A 43 -20.29 16.39 -0.53
C GLY A 43 -19.07 15.76 0.16
N GLU A 44 -17.90 16.21 -0.26
CA GLU A 44 -16.62 15.86 0.36
C GLU A 44 -16.51 16.48 1.77
N ILE A 45 -15.59 15.95 2.59
CA ILE A 45 -15.31 16.52 3.90
C ILE A 45 -14.07 17.40 3.81
N GLU A 46 -14.24 18.67 4.15
CA GLU A 46 -13.11 19.59 4.22
C GLU A 46 -12.13 19.15 5.30
N GLY A 47 -10.83 19.15 4.96
CA GLY A 47 -9.76 18.78 5.89
C GLY A 47 -9.61 17.28 6.16
N SER A 48 -10.36 16.40 5.49
CA SER A 48 -10.14 14.96 5.62
C SER A 48 -8.97 14.48 4.77
N GLY A 49 -8.16 13.60 5.35
CA GLY A 49 -7.05 12.91 4.73
C GLY A 49 -7.45 11.64 3.99
N ASP A 50 -6.47 11.07 3.28
CA ASP A 50 -6.58 9.78 2.61
C ASP A 50 -5.51 8.80 3.13
N TRP A 51 -5.71 7.50 2.91
CA TRP A 51 -4.72 6.45 3.16
C TRP A 51 -4.62 5.54 1.94
N THR A 52 -3.86 5.95 0.93
CA THR A 52 -3.86 5.33 -0.42
C THR A 52 -2.79 4.27 -0.62
N HIS A 53 -1.78 4.26 0.24
CA HIS A 53 -0.65 3.33 0.23
C HIS A 53 -0.52 2.66 1.61
N LEU A 54 0.32 1.62 1.72
CA LEU A 54 0.56 0.93 3.01
C LEU A 54 0.90 1.93 4.13
N TYR A 55 1.77 2.90 3.85
CA TYR A 55 2.21 3.92 4.81
C TYR A 55 1.63 5.31 4.49
N ALA A 56 0.31 5.37 4.30
CA ALA A 56 -0.52 6.53 3.96
C ALA A 56 -0.41 7.03 2.52
N ASP A 57 0.79 7.33 2.04
CA ASP A 57 1.04 7.88 0.70
C ASP A 57 2.27 7.24 0.03
N ALA A 58 2.55 7.64 -1.22
CA ALA A 58 3.68 7.15 -1.99
C ALA A 58 5.05 7.49 -1.36
N SER A 59 5.09 8.50 -0.47
CA SER A 59 6.29 8.95 0.24
C SER A 59 6.47 8.27 1.60
N ASN A 60 5.60 7.33 1.96
CA ASN A 60 5.59 6.61 3.24
C ASN A 60 5.52 7.52 4.48
N THR A 61 4.79 8.64 4.41
CA THR A 61 4.75 9.61 5.52
C THR A 61 4.11 9.05 6.79
N SER A 62 3.32 7.98 6.69
CA SER A 62 2.52 7.44 7.79
C SER A 62 1.59 8.49 8.44
N CYS A 63 1.19 9.49 7.66
CA CYS A 63 0.33 10.59 8.09
C CYS A 63 -0.82 10.74 7.10
N SER A 64 -2.07 10.69 7.59
CA SER A 64 -3.24 10.89 6.72
C SER A 64 -3.43 12.36 6.30
N ASN A 65 -2.84 13.30 7.04
CA ASN A 65 -3.07 14.75 6.94
C ASN A 65 -4.49 15.21 7.35
N ASP A 66 -5.25 14.37 8.06
CA ASP A 66 -6.53 14.79 8.66
C ASP A 66 -6.35 16.01 9.58
N GLN A 67 -7.20 17.02 9.39
CA GLN A 67 -7.30 18.21 10.26
C GLN A 67 -8.45 18.09 11.28
N LEU A 68 -9.00 16.88 11.45
CA LEU A 68 -10.18 16.64 12.29
C LEU A 68 -9.79 16.67 13.77
N GLU A 69 -10.36 17.62 14.51
CA GLU A 69 -10.14 17.77 15.95
C GLU A 69 -11.30 17.18 16.78
N ASN A 70 -10.97 16.74 18.00
CA ASN A 70 -11.87 16.08 18.93
C ASN A 70 -13.08 16.94 19.37
N PRO A 71 -14.18 16.31 19.86
CA PRO A 71 -14.28 14.90 20.27
C PRO A 71 -14.79 13.92 19.19
N THR A 72 -14.21 12.71 19.18
CA THR A 72 -14.63 11.58 18.34
C THR A 72 -15.72 10.72 18.99
N LYS A 73 -16.58 10.09 18.17
CA LYS A 73 -17.60 9.10 18.59
C LYS A 73 -17.58 7.88 17.68
N LEU A 74 -18.09 6.74 18.16
CA LEU A 74 -18.24 5.54 17.33
C LEU A 74 -19.12 5.84 16.11
N GLN A 75 -18.57 5.72 14.91
CA GLN A 75 -19.33 5.94 13.67
C GLN A 75 -20.09 4.66 13.26
N TRP A 76 -19.41 3.52 13.22
CA TRP A 76 -19.98 2.21 12.94
C TRP A 76 -19.06 1.09 13.47
N PHE A 77 -19.63 -0.10 13.70
CA PHE A 77 -18.92 -1.33 14.04
C PHE A 77 -19.70 -2.51 13.45
N GLY A 78 -19.01 -3.45 12.79
CA GLY A 78 -19.69 -4.61 12.22
C GLY A 78 -18.94 -5.28 11.07
N LYS A 79 -19.69 -5.69 10.04
CA LYS A 79 -19.16 -6.38 8.86
C LYS A 79 -18.21 -5.45 8.05
N PRO A 80 -17.25 -6.00 7.29
CA PRO A 80 -16.95 -7.43 7.11
C PRO A 80 -16.29 -8.05 8.35
N GLY A 81 -16.83 -9.19 8.80
CA GLY A 81 -16.31 -9.91 9.97
C GLY A 81 -14.99 -10.65 9.67
N PRO A 82 -14.33 -11.20 10.70
CA PRO A 82 -12.94 -11.70 10.60
C PRO A 82 -12.77 -12.93 9.70
N ARG A 83 -13.85 -13.61 9.29
CA ARG A 83 -13.81 -14.89 8.57
C ARG A 83 -13.10 -14.82 7.21
N LYS A 84 -13.17 -13.67 6.52
CA LYS A 84 -12.59 -13.49 5.19
C LYS A 84 -11.23 -12.77 5.22
N ILE A 85 -10.91 -12.12 6.33
CA ILE A 85 -9.76 -11.21 6.45
C ILE A 85 -8.55 -11.99 6.95
N VAL A 86 -7.36 -11.62 6.47
CA VAL A 86 -6.11 -12.22 6.94
C VAL A 86 -5.90 -11.91 8.42
N ASN A 87 -5.43 -12.89 9.20
CA ASN A 87 -5.15 -12.73 10.61
C ASN A 87 -4.16 -11.56 10.85
N ARG A 88 -4.50 -10.62 11.73
CA ARG A 88 -3.63 -9.47 12.07
C ARG A 88 -2.23 -9.85 12.58
N HIS A 89 -2.08 -11.02 13.20
CA HIS A 89 -0.78 -11.51 13.67
C HIS A 89 0.11 -12.00 12.53
N SER A 90 -0.47 -12.28 11.36
CA SER A 90 0.30 -12.48 10.13
C SER A 90 0.75 -11.16 9.51
N ARG A 91 0.50 -10.00 10.15
CA ARG A 91 0.97 -8.69 9.70
C ARG A 91 0.61 -8.38 8.22
N PRO A 92 -0.68 -8.54 7.80
CA PRO A 92 -1.08 -8.15 6.45
C PRO A 92 -0.93 -6.64 6.27
N MET A 93 -0.97 -6.18 5.03
CA MET A 93 -0.99 -4.73 4.76
C MET A 93 -2.23 -4.06 5.36
N SER A 94 -2.16 -2.75 5.62
CA SER A 94 -3.30 -1.97 6.12
C SER A 94 -4.41 -1.87 5.06
N PRO A 95 -5.68 -1.68 5.47
CA PRO A 95 -6.72 -1.18 4.57
C PRO A 95 -6.35 0.16 3.96
N LEU A 96 -6.89 0.44 2.77
CA LEU A 96 -6.74 1.71 2.08
C LEU A 96 -8.05 2.49 2.14
N VAL A 97 -7.98 3.82 2.24
CA VAL A 97 -9.15 4.70 2.35
C VAL A 97 -9.00 5.88 1.38
N LYS A 98 -10.03 6.10 0.56
CA LYS A 98 -10.20 7.31 -0.27
C LYS A 98 -11.66 7.45 -0.67
N GLY A 99 -12.14 8.69 -0.79
CA GLY A 99 -13.48 8.97 -1.32
C GLY A 99 -14.60 8.29 -0.52
N GLY A 100 -14.48 8.25 0.81
CA GLY A 100 -15.46 7.64 1.71
C GLY A 100 -15.58 6.11 1.62
N ARG A 101 -14.64 5.44 0.96
CA ARG A 101 -14.58 3.98 0.82
C ARG A 101 -13.36 3.43 1.52
N VAL A 102 -13.49 2.24 2.12
CA VAL A 102 -12.39 1.46 2.68
C VAL A 102 -12.22 0.17 1.88
N PHE A 103 -10.97 -0.14 1.52
CA PHE A 103 -10.58 -1.33 0.77
C PHE A 103 -9.76 -2.24 1.68
N VAL A 104 -10.35 -3.34 2.11
CA VAL A 104 -9.77 -4.26 3.08
C VAL A 104 -9.08 -5.42 2.34
N PRO A 105 -7.76 -5.60 2.51
CA PRO A 105 -7.07 -6.78 2.01
C PRO A 105 -7.54 -8.01 2.78
N ALA A 106 -7.95 -9.03 2.04
CA ALA A 106 -8.54 -10.25 2.57
C ALA A 106 -7.76 -11.47 2.06
N ASP A 107 -8.19 -12.68 2.44
CA ASP A 107 -7.52 -13.90 1.97
C ASP A 107 -7.77 -14.13 0.47
N ASN A 108 -6.78 -13.76 -0.36
CA ASN A 108 -6.85 -13.79 -1.82
C ASN A 108 -8.10 -13.06 -2.36
N ARG A 109 -8.40 -11.93 -1.74
CA ARG A 109 -9.62 -11.14 -1.97
C ARG A 109 -9.38 -9.69 -1.56
N VAL A 110 -10.16 -8.79 -2.12
CA VAL A 110 -10.37 -7.44 -1.57
C VAL A 110 -11.85 -7.23 -1.28
N ILE A 111 -12.15 -6.58 -0.17
CA ILE A 111 -13.50 -6.18 0.21
C ILE A 111 -13.55 -4.64 0.20
N ALA A 112 -14.39 -4.07 -0.65
CA ALA A 112 -14.69 -2.64 -0.59
C ALA A 112 -15.94 -2.42 0.25
N ALA A 113 -15.85 -1.50 1.21
CA ALA A 113 -16.98 -1.10 2.03
C ALA A 113 -17.09 0.42 2.11
N ASP A 114 -18.30 0.89 2.40
CA ASP A 114 -18.56 2.26 2.78
C ASP A 114 -17.93 2.56 4.14
N ALA A 115 -17.02 3.53 4.20
CA ALA A 115 -16.27 3.86 5.40
C ALA A 115 -17.13 4.52 6.50
N TYR A 116 -18.39 4.88 6.23
CA TYR A 116 -19.26 5.59 7.17
C TYR A 116 -20.34 4.71 7.79
N ASN A 117 -20.62 3.56 7.20
CA ASN A 117 -21.65 2.65 7.71
C ASN A 117 -21.27 1.15 7.61
N GLY A 118 -20.12 0.82 7.03
CA GLY A 118 -19.63 -0.56 6.91
C GLY A 118 -20.36 -1.42 5.87
N THR A 119 -21.24 -0.83 5.05
CA THR A 119 -21.94 -1.54 3.98
C THR A 119 -20.92 -2.03 2.95
N VAL A 120 -20.88 -3.34 2.74
CA VAL A 120 -20.05 -3.95 1.68
C VAL A 120 -20.60 -3.49 0.33
N LEU A 121 -19.75 -2.83 -0.46
CA LEU A 121 -20.09 -2.33 -1.79
C LEU A 121 -19.87 -3.44 -2.82
N TRP A 122 -18.72 -4.09 -2.75
CA TRP A 122 -18.36 -5.23 -3.58
C TRP A 122 -17.25 -6.05 -2.92
N GLU A 123 -17.10 -7.29 -3.36
CA GLU A 123 -15.97 -8.14 -3.02
C GLU A 123 -15.37 -8.71 -4.32
N LEU A 124 -14.04 -8.73 -4.41
CA LEU A 124 -13.34 -9.26 -5.56
C LEU A 124 -12.37 -10.36 -5.14
N GLU A 125 -12.49 -11.54 -5.73
CA GLU A 125 -11.50 -12.60 -5.59
C GLU A 125 -10.26 -12.28 -6.42
N VAL A 126 -9.10 -12.34 -5.79
CA VAL A 126 -7.81 -12.11 -6.43
C VAL A 126 -6.86 -13.25 -6.02
N PRO A 127 -6.87 -14.38 -6.74
CA PRO A 127 -6.00 -15.50 -6.44
C PRO A 127 -4.53 -15.09 -6.35
N ASN A 128 -3.81 -15.64 -5.37
CA ASN A 128 -2.40 -15.38 -5.07
C ASN A 128 -2.05 -13.94 -4.63
N SER A 129 -3.02 -13.07 -4.38
CA SER A 129 -2.75 -11.70 -3.88
C SER A 129 -2.40 -11.65 -2.39
N ARG A 130 -2.71 -12.69 -1.62
CA ARG A 130 -2.48 -12.68 -0.16
C ARG A 130 -0.99 -12.55 0.14
N ARG A 131 -0.56 -11.40 0.67
CA ARG A 131 0.75 -11.23 1.31
C ARG A 131 0.60 -11.07 2.81
N ILE A 132 1.57 -11.62 3.54
CA ILE A 132 1.73 -11.47 4.99
C ILE A 132 3.10 -10.85 5.26
N GLY A 133 3.32 -10.36 6.48
CA GLY A 133 4.60 -9.73 6.79
C GLY A 133 4.85 -8.45 6.03
N ALA A 134 3.84 -7.58 5.89
CA ALA A 134 3.96 -6.33 5.12
C ALA A 134 5.12 -5.43 5.60
N LEU A 135 5.50 -5.50 6.88
CA LEU A 135 6.69 -4.81 7.41
C LEU A 135 8.03 -5.35 6.89
N LYS A 136 8.05 -6.57 6.35
CA LYS A 136 9.21 -7.24 5.78
C LYS A 136 9.24 -7.15 4.25
N ASP A 137 8.21 -6.55 3.65
CA ASP A 137 7.94 -6.49 2.22
C ASP A 137 7.32 -5.10 1.92
N SER A 138 6.42 -5.01 0.95
CA SER A 138 5.49 -3.90 0.74
C SER A 138 4.03 -4.35 0.82
N GLY A 139 3.11 -3.40 0.74
CA GLY A 139 1.72 -3.69 0.41
C GLY A 139 1.59 -4.30 -0.99
N GLN A 140 0.55 -5.10 -1.22
CA GLN A 140 0.22 -5.65 -2.53
C GLN A 140 -0.76 -4.80 -3.35
N MET A 141 -1.29 -3.71 -2.80
CA MET A 141 -2.25 -2.85 -3.50
C MET A 141 -2.04 -1.38 -3.20
N VAL A 142 -2.50 -0.54 -4.12
CA VAL A 142 -2.46 0.93 -4.03
C VAL A 142 -3.74 1.51 -4.63
N LEU A 143 -4.20 2.62 -4.05
CA LEU A 143 -5.48 3.24 -4.37
C LEU A 143 -5.28 4.60 -5.04
N SER A 144 -6.01 4.83 -6.13
CA SER A 144 -6.21 6.14 -6.76
C SER A 144 -7.68 6.56 -6.65
N SER A 145 -8.05 7.70 -7.23
CA SER A 145 -9.45 8.16 -7.22
C SER A 145 -10.36 7.26 -8.05
N GLU A 146 -9.82 6.63 -9.10
CA GLU A 146 -10.56 5.88 -10.11
C GLU A 146 -10.36 4.37 -9.98
N PHE A 147 -9.15 3.97 -9.60
CA PHE A 147 -8.73 2.57 -9.61
C PHE A 147 -8.03 2.13 -8.32
N LEU A 148 -8.31 0.90 -7.92
CA LEU A 148 -7.50 0.09 -7.02
C LEU A 148 -6.61 -0.83 -7.86
N TYR A 149 -5.30 -0.76 -7.65
CA TYR A 149 -4.31 -1.58 -8.32
C TYR A 149 -3.86 -2.70 -7.38
N ILE A 150 -3.88 -3.96 -7.83
CA ILE A 150 -3.61 -5.14 -6.98
C ILE A 150 -2.56 -6.03 -7.64
N ALA A 151 -1.36 -6.10 -7.06
CA ALA A 151 -0.26 -6.92 -7.51
C ALA A 151 -0.37 -8.38 -7.01
N SER A 152 -0.48 -9.31 -7.94
CA SER A 152 -0.50 -10.75 -7.70
C SER A 152 0.36 -11.48 -8.74
N ARG A 153 1.30 -12.31 -8.28
CA ARG A 153 2.34 -12.90 -9.15
C ARG A 153 3.06 -11.82 -9.93
N ASP A 154 3.28 -12.02 -11.23
CA ASP A 154 3.83 -11.08 -12.20
C ASP A 154 2.80 -10.09 -12.75
N GLN A 155 1.57 -10.09 -12.25
CA GLN A 155 0.47 -9.26 -12.77
C GLN A 155 0.01 -8.20 -11.76
N CYS A 156 -0.60 -7.14 -12.29
CA CYS A 156 -1.32 -6.13 -11.53
C CYS A 156 -2.72 -5.96 -12.13
N GLN A 157 -3.75 -6.28 -11.35
CA GLN A 157 -5.14 -6.06 -11.72
C GLN A 157 -5.52 -4.61 -11.44
N VAL A 158 -6.14 -3.95 -12.42
CA VAL A 158 -6.68 -2.59 -12.31
C VAL A 158 -8.19 -2.69 -12.11
N VAL A 159 -8.67 -2.28 -10.94
CA VAL A 159 -10.06 -2.48 -10.51
C VAL A 159 -10.74 -1.12 -10.31
N GLU A 160 -11.88 -0.89 -10.95
CA GLU A 160 -12.69 0.31 -10.74
C GLU A 160 -13.15 0.40 -9.27
N VAL A 161 -12.86 1.52 -8.62
CA VAL A 161 -13.17 1.69 -7.18
C VAL A 161 -14.67 1.62 -6.88
N GLU A 162 -15.51 2.02 -7.83
CA GLU A 162 -16.95 2.12 -7.63
C GLU A 162 -17.66 0.78 -7.80
N SER A 163 -17.32 0.05 -8.86
CA SER A 163 -18.04 -1.15 -9.31
C SER A 163 -17.37 -2.45 -8.87
N GLY A 164 -16.05 -2.43 -8.63
CA GLY A 164 -15.26 -3.65 -8.45
C GLY A 164 -14.95 -4.38 -9.76
N ASN A 165 -15.29 -3.79 -10.91
CA ASN A 165 -14.99 -4.36 -12.22
C ASN A 165 -13.50 -4.27 -12.53
N ILE A 166 -12.97 -5.33 -13.15
CA ILE A 166 -11.59 -5.34 -13.64
C ILE A 166 -11.56 -4.61 -14.99
N SER A 167 -10.76 -3.56 -15.08
CA SER A 167 -10.59 -2.75 -16.28
C SER A 167 -9.48 -3.32 -17.20
N VAL A 168 -8.27 -3.43 -16.68
CA VAL A 168 -7.06 -3.86 -17.41
C VAL A 168 -6.17 -4.70 -16.49
N ASN A 169 -5.37 -5.60 -17.07
CA ASN A 169 -4.25 -6.24 -16.38
C ASN A 169 -2.93 -5.70 -16.93
N MET A 170 -2.00 -5.39 -16.03
CA MET A 170 -0.63 -5.05 -16.37
C MET A 170 0.31 -6.17 -15.93
N SER A 171 1.43 -6.34 -16.61
CA SER A 171 2.44 -7.33 -16.25
C SER A 171 3.76 -6.67 -15.85
N ALA A 172 4.43 -7.21 -14.85
CA ALA A 172 5.78 -6.84 -14.47
C ALA A 172 6.74 -7.18 -15.63
N PRO A 173 7.69 -6.28 -15.99
CA PRO A 173 8.69 -6.56 -17.00
C PRO A 173 9.49 -7.84 -16.68
N GLN A 174 9.75 -8.73 -17.64
CA GLN A 174 10.54 -9.95 -17.41
C GLN A 174 11.97 -9.74 -17.92
N LEU A 175 12.80 -9.12 -17.08
CA LEU A 175 14.12 -8.60 -17.48
C LEU A 175 15.29 -9.55 -17.21
N VAL A 176 15.04 -10.66 -16.50
CA VAL A 176 16.06 -11.66 -16.18
C VAL A 176 15.82 -12.91 -17.01
N ALA A 177 16.78 -13.26 -17.86
CA ALA A 177 16.62 -14.38 -18.79
C ALA A 177 16.45 -15.71 -18.04
N GLY A 178 15.42 -16.48 -18.40
CA GLY A 178 15.17 -17.81 -17.84
C GLY A 178 14.55 -17.80 -16.44
N GLU A 179 14.30 -16.64 -15.84
CA GLU A 179 13.69 -16.52 -14.52
C GLU A 179 12.44 -15.62 -14.54
N THR A 180 11.39 -16.06 -13.85
CA THR A 180 10.19 -15.23 -13.66
C THR A 180 10.38 -14.25 -12.51
N ARG A 181 9.94 -13.02 -12.71
CA ARG A 181 9.85 -11.98 -11.69
C ARG A 181 8.40 -11.66 -11.37
N GLU A 182 8.09 -11.69 -10.08
CA GLU A 182 6.79 -11.28 -9.55
C GLU A 182 6.81 -9.76 -9.30
N TRP A 183 5.63 -9.14 -9.32
CA TRP A 183 5.45 -7.74 -8.95
C TRP A 183 5.64 -7.57 -7.43
N GLY A 184 6.72 -6.91 -7.03
CA GLY A 184 7.10 -6.65 -5.64
C GLY A 184 6.40 -5.42 -5.07
N TYR A 185 7.14 -4.30 -5.00
CA TYR A 185 6.65 -2.98 -4.63
C TYR A 185 5.55 -2.51 -5.57
N ILE A 186 4.61 -1.68 -5.08
CA ILE A 186 3.59 -1.03 -5.89
C ILE A 186 3.28 0.36 -5.31
N SER A 187 3.20 1.37 -6.18
CA SER A 187 2.88 2.76 -5.80
C SER A 187 2.31 3.53 -6.99
N VAL A 188 1.54 4.60 -6.74
CA VAL A 188 0.94 5.44 -7.78
C VAL A 188 1.17 6.91 -7.46
N VAL A 189 1.72 7.66 -8.42
CA VAL A 189 1.87 9.11 -8.34
C VAL A 189 1.53 9.77 -9.68
N GLY A 190 0.49 10.60 -9.69
CA GLY A 190 -0.04 11.18 -10.93
C GLY A 190 -0.50 10.09 -11.90
N ASP A 191 -0.02 10.12 -13.14
CA ASP A 191 -0.34 9.11 -14.17
C ASP A 191 0.66 7.94 -14.22
N GLN A 192 1.56 7.83 -13.24
CA GLN A 192 2.54 6.76 -13.17
C GLN A 192 2.18 5.73 -12.10
N ILE A 193 2.34 4.46 -12.46
CA ILE A 193 2.39 3.33 -11.52
C ILE A 193 3.82 2.80 -11.46
N PHE A 194 4.34 2.66 -10.25
CA PHE A 194 5.66 2.15 -9.96
C PHE A 194 5.54 0.71 -9.49
N GLY A 195 6.50 -0.12 -9.87
CA GLY A 195 6.62 -1.46 -9.32
C GLY A 195 8.06 -1.95 -9.31
N SER A 196 8.31 -3.08 -8.65
CA SER A 196 9.63 -3.71 -8.64
C SER A 196 9.55 -5.18 -9.03
N GLY A 197 10.65 -5.73 -9.54
CA GLY A 197 10.75 -7.13 -9.92
C GLY A 197 11.41 -7.98 -8.85
N LYS A 198 10.61 -8.71 -8.07
CA LYS A 198 11.12 -9.64 -7.05
C LYS A 198 11.21 -11.06 -7.58
N LYS A 199 12.03 -11.89 -6.94
CA LYS A 199 12.13 -13.32 -7.26
C LYS A 199 10.82 -14.06 -7.00
N LEU A 200 10.57 -15.10 -7.79
CA LEU A 200 9.38 -15.94 -7.68
C LEU A 200 9.26 -16.54 -6.27
N GLY A 201 8.18 -16.23 -5.55
CA GLY A 201 7.93 -16.79 -4.22
C GLY A 201 8.69 -16.10 -3.07
N ALA A 202 9.35 -14.97 -3.34
CA ALA A 202 10.07 -14.20 -2.31
C ALA A 202 9.12 -13.73 -1.20
N SER A 203 7.96 -13.15 -1.53
CA SER A 203 6.97 -12.73 -0.53
C SER A 203 6.47 -13.89 0.34
N PHE A 204 5.98 -13.56 1.53
CA PHE A 204 5.38 -14.53 2.44
C PHE A 204 3.89 -14.70 2.13
N TYR A 205 3.48 -15.93 1.83
CA TYR A 205 2.09 -16.27 1.44
C TYR A 205 1.37 -17.23 2.40
N LYS A 206 2.11 -18.01 3.20
CA LYS A 206 1.56 -19.10 4.02
C LYS A 206 1.18 -18.61 5.41
N ILE A 207 -0.09 -18.76 5.77
CA ILE A 207 -0.57 -18.50 7.13
C ILE A 207 -0.30 -19.73 8.01
N GLY A 208 0.27 -19.52 9.19
CA GLY A 208 0.50 -20.56 10.18
C GLY A 208 1.02 -20.01 11.50
N ARG A 209 1.11 -20.88 12.53
CA ARG A 209 1.65 -20.48 13.85
C ARG A 209 3.08 -19.96 13.79
N PHE A 210 3.86 -20.44 12.82
CA PHE A 210 5.26 -20.03 12.60
C PHE A 210 5.41 -18.60 12.06
N ASN A 211 4.33 -17.89 11.70
CA ASN A 211 4.46 -16.54 11.16
C ASN A 211 5.09 -15.56 12.16
N CYS A 212 4.81 -15.68 13.45
CA CYS A 212 5.47 -14.83 14.45
C CYS A 212 6.99 -15.04 14.42
N ASP A 213 7.45 -16.28 14.50
CA ASP A 213 8.89 -16.59 14.47
C ASP A 213 9.55 -16.22 13.14
N GLN A 214 8.80 -16.26 12.02
CA GLN A 214 9.31 -15.89 10.70
C GLN A 214 9.45 -14.37 10.53
N LEU A 215 8.55 -13.59 11.12
CA LEU A 215 8.42 -12.15 10.86
C LEU A 215 8.95 -11.27 12.01
N GLU A 216 9.02 -11.81 13.22
CA GLU A 216 9.32 -11.09 14.46
C GLU A 216 10.60 -11.60 15.11
N GLY A 217 11.26 -10.69 15.82
CA GLY A 217 12.58 -10.89 16.41
C GLY A 217 13.70 -10.39 15.51
N ASP A 218 14.92 -10.65 15.97
CA ASP A 218 16.12 -10.11 15.35
C ASP A 218 16.48 -10.87 14.09
N TYR A 219 17.09 -10.16 13.15
CA TYR A 219 17.66 -10.75 11.92
C TYR A 219 16.65 -11.54 11.08
N ARG A 220 15.37 -11.15 11.10
CA ARG A 220 14.35 -11.70 10.18
C ARG A 220 14.45 -11.04 8.82
N GLU A 221 14.52 -11.88 7.80
CA GLU A 221 14.73 -11.50 6.41
C GLU A 221 13.64 -10.57 5.88
N MET A 222 14.06 -9.75 4.90
CA MET A 222 13.26 -8.78 4.20
C MET A 222 13.27 -9.07 2.70
N ILE A 223 12.22 -8.66 2.00
CA ILE A 223 12.04 -8.98 0.58
C ILE A 223 12.79 -7.98 -0.29
N THR A 224 13.55 -8.51 -1.24
CA THR A 224 14.32 -7.72 -2.22
C THR A 224 13.75 -7.83 -3.63
N SER A 225 14.07 -6.83 -4.46
CA SER A 225 13.87 -6.84 -5.91
C SER A 225 15.17 -6.54 -6.66
N ASP A 226 15.26 -7.01 -7.90
CA ASP A 226 16.41 -6.81 -8.78
C ASP A 226 16.35 -5.48 -9.56
N TYR A 227 15.15 -4.91 -9.70
CA TYR A 227 14.94 -3.65 -10.44
C TYR A 227 13.66 -2.95 -10.01
N LEU A 228 13.59 -1.65 -10.31
CA LEU A 228 12.41 -0.81 -10.22
C LEU A 228 11.93 -0.44 -11.63
N PHE A 229 10.63 -0.28 -11.83
CA PHE A 229 10.06 0.15 -13.10
C PHE A 229 8.90 1.11 -12.89
N SER A 230 8.58 1.88 -13.92
CA SER A 230 7.40 2.73 -14.00
C SER A 230 6.64 2.47 -15.29
N LYS A 231 5.32 2.51 -15.21
CA LYS A 231 4.38 2.38 -16.32
C LYS A 231 3.37 3.51 -16.28
N ASP A 232 2.77 3.78 -17.43
CA ASP A 232 1.58 4.61 -17.51
C ASP A 232 0.40 3.87 -16.86
N ARG A 233 -0.22 4.47 -15.83
CA ARG A 233 -1.21 3.80 -14.98
C ARG A 233 -2.53 3.49 -15.68
N HIS A 234 -2.78 4.08 -16.84
CA HIS A 234 -4.02 3.92 -17.61
C HIS A 234 -3.87 2.91 -18.74
N THR A 235 -2.72 2.93 -19.42
CA THR A 235 -2.45 2.12 -20.61
C THR A 235 -1.57 0.89 -20.32
N GLY A 236 -0.85 0.87 -19.20
CA GLY A 236 0.12 -0.18 -18.86
C GLY A 236 1.43 -0.12 -19.65
N ARG A 237 1.61 0.90 -20.50
CA ARG A 237 2.82 1.12 -21.30
C ARG A 237 4.02 1.36 -20.38
N ASP A 238 5.12 0.67 -20.62
CA ASP A 238 6.39 0.91 -19.95
C ASP A 238 6.88 2.35 -20.19
N LEU A 239 7.25 3.04 -19.12
CA LEU A 239 7.84 4.37 -19.18
C LEU A 239 9.35 4.30 -19.02
N TRP A 240 9.82 3.60 -17.98
CA TRP A 240 11.23 3.41 -17.72
C TRP A 240 11.46 2.24 -16.76
N THR A 241 12.70 1.76 -16.76
CA THR A 241 13.21 0.73 -15.84
C THR A 241 14.54 1.22 -15.27
N TYR A 242 14.72 1.01 -13.97
CA TYR A 242 15.99 1.19 -13.27
C TYR A 242 16.53 -0.17 -12.82
N ASN A 243 17.70 -0.53 -13.33
CA ASN A 243 18.48 -1.71 -12.95
C ASN A 243 19.96 -1.32 -12.93
N ASN A 244 20.65 -1.57 -11.81
CA ASN A 244 22.03 -1.18 -11.59
C ASN A 244 22.89 -2.35 -11.05
N ASP A 245 22.54 -3.60 -11.43
CA ASP A 245 23.17 -4.82 -10.92
C ASP A 245 23.21 -4.84 -9.38
N SER A 246 22.08 -4.49 -8.77
CA SER A 246 21.90 -4.30 -7.33
C SER A 246 20.58 -4.90 -6.88
N VAL A 247 20.45 -5.18 -5.58
CA VAL A 247 19.16 -5.53 -4.98
C VAL A 247 18.59 -4.36 -4.18
N ILE A 248 17.26 -4.25 -4.14
CA ILE A 248 16.53 -3.14 -3.52
C ILE A 248 15.55 -3.68 -2.48
N PHE A 249 15.54 -3.13 -1.26
CA PHE A 249 14.50 -3.44 -0.26
C PHE A 249 13.22 -2.65 -0.54
N HIS A 250 12.07 -3.32 -0.64
CA HIS A 250 10.81 -2.66 -1.05
C HIS A 250 10.36 -1.51 -0.14
N ASN A 251 10.52 -1.70 1.16
CA ASN A 251 10.16 -0.77 2.23
C ASN A 251 11.17 0.39 2.40
N THR A 252 12.21 0.41 1.57
CA THR A 252 13.10 1.57 1.40
C THR A 252 12.77 2.38 0.15
N ILE A 253 11.68 2.08 -0.56
CA ILE A 253 11.26 2.81 -1.75
C ILE A 253 10.16 3.82 -1.39
N ALA A 254 10.41 5.10 -1.70
CA ALA A 254 9.44 6.18 -1.53
C ALA A 254 9.45 7.10 -2.75
N VAL A 255 8.30 7.62 -3.16
CA VAL A 255 8.15 8.54 -4.28
C VAL A 255 7.52 9.84 -3.78
N GLY A 256 8.19 10.96 -4.00
CA GLY A 256 7.77 12.28 -3.54
C GLY A 256 8.57 13.40 -4.17
N ASP A 257 7.93 14.57 -4.33
CA ASP A 257 8.54 15.79 -4.90
C ASP A 257 9.28 15.57 -6.23
N GLY A 258 8.64 14.84 -7.14
CA GLY A 258 9.21 14.56 -8.47
C GLY A 258 10.37 13.57 -8.46
N ARG A 259 10.62 12.86 -7.36
CA ARG A 259 11.72 11.90 -7.22
C ARG A 259 11.23 10.55 -6.71
N ALA A 260 11.93 9.49 -7.12
CA ALA A 260 11.86 8.18 -6.48
C ALA A 260 13.16 7.94 -5.70
N TYR A 261 13.02 7.73 -4.40
CA TYR A 261 14.11 7.42 -3.48
C TYR A 261 14.11 5.92 -3.18
N LEU A 262 15.29 5.32 -3.16
CA LEU A 262 15.47 3.91 -2.83
C LEU A 262 16.82 3.68 -2.15
N ILE A 263 16.93 2.57 -1.45
CA ILE A 263 18.22 2.07 -0.97
C ILE A 263 18.50 0.76 -1.69
N GLU A 264 19.68 0.69 -2.29
CA GLU A 264 20.17 -0.48 -3.02
C GLU A 264 21.46 -1.00 -2.42
N SER A 265 21.71 -2.29 -2.62
CA SER A 265 22.96 -2.95 -2.24
C SER A 265 23.56 -3.69 -3.42
N GLN A 266 24.85 -3.47 -3.64
CA GLN A 266 25.70 -4.24 -4.55
C GLN A 266 26.59 -5.23 -3.79
N ASN A 267 26.28 -5.51 -2.51
CA ASN A 267 27.02 -6.51 -1.74
C ASN A 267 26.97 -7.88 -2.47
N PRO A 268 28.12 -8.53 -2.74
CA PRO A 268 28.17 -9.84 -3.37
C PRO A 268 27.23 -10.88 -2.75
N GLU A 269 27.06 -10.90 -1.42
CA GLU A 269 26.12 -11.82 -0.76
C GLU A 269 24.65 -11.55 -1.14
N ALA A 270 24.32 -10.28 -1.35
CA ALA A 270 22.99 -9.86 -1.77
C ALA A 270 22.72 -10.19 -3.24
N LEU A 271 23.74 -10.08 -4.11
CA LEU A 271 23.64 -10.38 -5.53
C LEU A 271 23.49 -11.89 -5.82
N VAL A 272 24.12 -12.74 -5.02
CA VAL A 272 24.00 -14.21 -5.17
C VAL A 272 22.79 -14.80 -4.43
N ASN A 273 22.00 -13.99 -3.72
CA ASN A 273 20.81 -14.44 -3.03
C ASN A 273 19.80 -15.06 -4.01
N ALA A 274 19.41 -16.31 -3.79
CA ALA A 274 18.61 -17.08 -4.75
C ALA A 274 17.09 -16.94 -4.56
N ASP A 275 16.62 -16.56 -3.36
CA ASP A 275 15.20 -16.63 -2.99
C ASP A 275 14.52 -15.25 -2.82
N GLY A 276 15.26 -14.16 -2.95
CA GLY A 276 14.75 -12.78 -2.84
C GLY A 276 14.48 -12.37 -1.39
N ARG A 277 15.14 -13.01 -0.43
CA ARG A 277 15.02 -12.74 1.01
C ARG A 277 16.39 -12.48 1.61
N MET A 278 16.55 -11.34 2.28
CA MET A 278 17.86 -10.93 2.77
C MET A 278 17.76 -10.30 4.16
N ARG A 279 18.73 -10.59 5.02
CA ARG A 279 18.89 -9.89 6.30
C ARG A 279 19.49 -8.51 6.08
N ILE A 280 19.10 -7.55 6.92
CA ILE A 280 19.52 -6.16 6.75
C ILE A 280 21.00 -5.98 7.04
N ASP A 281 21.54 -6.68 8.04
CA ASP A 281 22.96 -6.59 8.38
C ASP A 281 23.87 -7.07 7.24
N LEU A 282 23.41 -8.08 6.48
CA LEU A 282 24.11 -8.53 5.28
C LEU A 282 23.90 -7.53 4.13
N PHE A 283 22.68 -7.04 3.92
CA PHE A 283 22.39 -6.05 2.87
C PHE A 283 23.21 -4.77 3.05
N CYS A 284 23.29 -4.26 4.28
CA CYS A 284 23.98 -3.02 4.68
C CYS A 284 25.48 -3.20 4.94
N GLY A 285 25.99 -4.43 4.94
CA GLY A 285 27.36 -4.73 5.36
C GLY A 285 28.45 -4.07 4.51
N GLN A 286 28.18 -3.87 3.22
CA GLN A 286 29.04 -3.13 2.30
C GLN A 286 28.24 -2.70 1.06
N ASP A 287 28.81 -1.80 0.25
CA ASP A 287 28.30 -1.39 -1.07
C ASP A 287 26.81 -1.04 -1.07
N THR A 288 26.37 -0.30 -0.05
CA THR A 288 25.00 0.20 0.09
C THR A 288 24.92 1.67 -0.30
N TYR A 289 23.87 2.01 -1.03
CA TYR A 289 23.72 3.34 -1.62
C TYR A 289 22.30 3.86 -1.41
N LEU A 290 22.21 5.13 -1.02
CA LEU A 290 20.98 5.89 -1.13
C LEU A 290 20.91 6.49 -2.53
N VAL A 291 19.79 6.32 -3.22
CA VAL A 291 19.62 6.72 -4.62
C VAL A 291 18.41 7.62 -4.75
N ALA A 292 18.52 8.67 -5.55
CA ALA A 292 17.37 9.40 -6.08
C ALA A 292 17.32 9.34 -7.59
N LEU A 293 16.16 8.97 -8.10
CA LEU A 293 15.82 8.96 -9.52
C LEU A 293 14.82 10.07 -9.82
N ASP A 294 14.88 10.63 -11.01
CA ASP A 294 13.81 11.47 -11.54
C ASP A 294 12.55 10.61 -11.71
N GLN A 295 11.45 11.03 -11.11
CA GLN A 295 10.21 10.26 -11.07
C GLN A 295 9.66 9.96 -12.48
N LYS A 296 9.84 10.86 -13.45
CA LYS A 296 9.23 10.75 -14.78
C LYS A 296 10.06 9.92 -15.75
N THR A 297 11.37 9.93 -15.60
CA THR A 297 12.32 9.36 -16.57
C THR A 297 13.08 8.16 -16.02
N GLY A 298 13.11 7.98 -14.70
CA GLY A 298 13.95 6.98 -14.04
C GLY A 298 15.44 7.32 -14.07
N ALA A 299 15.82 8.50 -14.60
CA ALA A 299 17.21 8.91 -14.67
C ALA A 299 17.77 9.15 -13.27
N GLN A 300 18.94 8.60 -12.99
CA GLN A 300 19.62 8.80 -11.71
C GLN A 300 20.02 10.28 -11.57
N ILE A 301 19.52 10.93 -10.51
CA ILE A 301 19.88 12.31 -10.16
C ILE A 301 21.15 12.29 -9.32
N TRP A 302 21.17 11.45 -8.29
CA TRP A 302 22.32 11.23 -7.43
C TRP A 302 22.29 9.83 -6.82
N ARG A 303 23.46 9.40 -6.35
CA ARG A 303 23.70 8.10 -5.74
C ARG A 303 24.84 8.24 -4.75
N GLU A 304 24.55 8.11 -3.47
CA GLU A 304 25.50 8.36 -2.39
C GLU A 304 25.77 7.08 -1.60
N PRO A 305 27.04 6.71 -1.41
CA PRO A 305 27.37 5.57 -0.55
C PRO A 305 27.03 5.89 0.91
N PHE A 306 26.37 4.96 1.60
CA PHE A 306 26.07 5.10 3.02
C PHE A 306 26.09 3.76 3.73
N VAL A 307 26.79 3.69 4.86
CA VAL A 307 26.85 2.49 5.70
C VAL A 307 25.82 2.63 6.82
N PHE A 308 24.69 1.94 6.67
CA PHE A 308 23.67 1.90 7.70
C PHE A 308 24.04 0.86 8.77
N PRO A 309 23.94 1.17 10.07
CA PRO A 309 24.22 0.22 11.15
C PRO A 309 23.07 -0.76 11.39
N PHE A 310 22.07 -0.80 10.51
CA PHE A 310 20.80 -1.48 10.76
C PHE A 310 20.89 -3.00 10.59
N GLU A 311 20.12 -3.73 11.40
CA GLU A 311 20.17 -5.19 11.51
C GLU A 311 18.78 -5.84 11.41
N HIS A 312 17.69 -5.20 11.87
CA HIS A 312 16.40 -5.90 12.07
C HIS A 312 15.21 -5.32 11.29
N ILE A 313 15.08 -3.98 11.22
CA ILE A 313 14.13 -3.27 10.36
C ILE A 313 14.78 -2.04 9.75
N MET A 314 14.28 -1.63 8.58
CA MET A 314 14.75 -0.45 7.86
C MET A 314 13.61 0.10 7.00
N PHE A 315 13.34 1.39 7.07
CA PHE A 315 12.30 2.05 6.28
C PHE A 315 12.83 3.38 5.75
N LEU A 316 12.33 3.77 4.58
CA LEU A 316 12.58 5.09 4.01
C LEU A 316 11.25 5.82 3.83
N SER A 317 11.21 7.07 4.27
CA SER A 317 10.14 8.02 3.99
C SER A 317 10.70 9.34 3.46
N TYR A 318 9.83 10.12 2.83
CA TYR A 318 10.15 11.46 2.35
C TYR A 318 9.06 12.44 2.78
N ALA A 319 9.46 13.61 3.25
CA ALA A 319 8.54 14.73 3.47
C ALA A 319 9.29 16.05 3.44
N GLN A 320 8.72 17.06 2.77
CA GLN A 320 9.15 18.46 2.86
C GLN A 320 10.67 18.65 2.61
N GLY A 321 11.21 17.98 1.59
CA GLY A 321 12.62 18.08 1.22
C GLY A 321 13.57 17.21 2.03
N ILE A 322 13.07 16.42 2.99
CA ILE A 322 13.88 15.54 3.83
C ILE A 322 13.62 14.08 3.44
N VAL A 323 14.71 13.35 3.15
CA VAL A 323 14.67 11.89 3.08
C VAL A 323 15.04 11.34 4.44
N LEU A 324 14.15 10.57 5.06
CA LEU A 324 14.34 9.99 6.38
C LEU A 324 14.48 8.48 6.25
N VAL A 325 15.62 7.96 6.70
CA VAL A 325 15.86 6.52 6.81
C VAL A 325 15.85 6.14 8.28
N THR A 326 14.97 5.23 8.67
CA THR A 326 14.83 4.74 10.04
C THR A 326 15.14 3.25 10.10
N GLY A 327 15.77 2.80 11.16
CA GLY A 327 16.04 1.38 11.36
C GLY A 327 16.51 1.07 12.77
N THR A 328 16.80 -0.21 12.99
CA THR A 328 17.18 -0.72 14.33
C THR A 328 18.37 -1.65 14.28
N TYR A 329 19.09 -1.70 15.41
CA TYR A 329 20.20 -2.60 15.67
C TYR A 329 20.33 -2.88 17.17
N ASN A 330 21.05 -3.93 17.53
CA ASN A 330 21.28 -4.27 18.92
C ASN A 330 22.61 -3.73 19.45
N VAL A 331 22.61 -3.31 20.71
CA VAL A 331 23.81 -3.09 21.51
C VAL A 331 23.64 -3.87 22.81
N GLU A 332 24.44 -4.92 22.97
CA GLU A 332 24.27 -5.90 24.05
C GLU A 332 22.84 -6.48 24.05
N GLU A 333 22.09 -6.34 25.15
CA GLU A 333 20.72 -6.83 25.30
C GLU A 333 19.65 -5.77 24.98
N LYS A 334 20.03 -4.65 24.33
CA LYS A 334 19.12 -3.53 24.04
C LYS A 334 19.00 -3.30 22.55
N VAL A 335 17.77 -3.07 22.09
CA VAL A 335 17.50 -2.57 20.74
C VAL A 335 17.57 -1.05 20.70
N PHE A 336 18.31 -0.51 19.73
CA PHE A 336 18.42 0.90 19.44
C PHE A 336 17.61 1.23 18.18
N TYR A 337 16.90 2.36 18.23
CA TYR A 337 16.22 2.95 17.08
C TYR A 337 17.05 4.15 16.62
N HIS A 338 17.35 4.23 15.33
CA HIS A 338 18.16 5.31 14.80
C HIS A 338 17.55 5.85 13.51
N LEU A 339 17.74 7.15 13.29
CA LEU A 339 17.19 7.88 12.16
C LEU A 339 18.30 8.70 11.49
N TYR A 340 18.39 8.60 10.18
CA TYR A 340 19.24 9.44 9.34
C TYR A 340 18.37 10.33 8.47
N ALA A 341 18.62 11.63 8.49
CA ALA A 341 17.98 12.60 7.62
C ALA A 341 18.99 13.10 6.58
N PHE A 342 18.57 13.15 5.32
CA PHE A 342 19.36 13.57 4.17
C PHE A 342 18.71 14.75 3.45
#